data_AF-A0A497ILH0-F1
#
_entry.id   AF-A0A497ILH0-F1
#
_cell.length_a   1.000
_cell.length_b   1.000
_cell.length_c   1.000
_cell.angle_alpha   90.00
_cell.angle_beta   90.00
_cell.angle_gamma   90.00
#
_symmetry.space_group_name_H-M   'P 1'
#
loop_
_entity.id
_entity.type
_entity.pdbx_description
1 polymer ?
#
loop_
_entity_poly.entity_id
_entity_poly.type
_entity_poly.pdbx_seq_one_letter_code
_entity_poly.pdbx_strand_id
1 'polypeptide(L)'
;MRETQPVIAYRLPHNLRSELKKPLGKLYPQNTIREEIHRELIKPAEKIITVGDVITRNLLDTGVTINLAVIDGKTERTRSIPPIDFQEDHRVASVQNPPA
;
A
#
# COMPACT_ATOMS: atom_id res chain seq x y z
N MET A 1 -32.62 -11.33 -22.75
CA MET A 1 -32.17 -11.65 -21.39
C MET A 1 -30.70 -11.99 -21.48
N ARG A 2 -29.79 -11.28 -20.81
CA ARG A 2 -28.35 -11.57 -20.87
C ARG A 2 -28.06 -12.66 -19.84
N GLU A 3 -27.57 -13.80 -20.29
CA GLU A 3 -27.08 -14.88 -19.42
C GLU A 3 -25.89 -14.34 -18.61
N THR A 4 -26.03 -14.30 -17.29
CA THR A 4 -24.94 -14.01 -16.37
C THR A 4 -23.99 -15.20 -16.35
N GLN A 5 -22.79 -15.03 -16.90
CA GLN A 5 -21.72 -16.03 -16.74
C GLN A 5 -21.39 -16.24 -15.26
N PRO A 6 -21.07 -17.47 -14.84
CA PRO A 6 -20.70 -17.74 -13.46
C PRO A 6 -19.37 -17.05 -13.11
N VAL A 7 -19.36 -16.32 -12.00
CA VAL A 7 -18.13 -15.75 -11.43
C VAL A 7 -17.34 -16.90 -10.80
N ILE A 8 -16.21 -17.26 -11.40
CA ILE A 8 -15.27 -18.21 -10.79
C ILE A 8 -14.55 -17.47 -9.67
N ALA A 9 -14.84 -17.82 -8.42
CA ALA A 9 -14.18 -17.22 -7.27
C ALA A 9 -13.11 -18.17 -6.72
N TYR A 10 -11.84 -17.76 -6.80
CA TYR A 10 -10.74 -18.50 -6.18
C TYR A 10 -10.63 -18.16 -4.70
N ARG A 11 -10.58 -19.17 -3.83
CA ARG A 11 -10.40 -18.99 -2.39
C ARG A 11 -8.99 -19.40 -1.98
N LEU A 12 -8.26 -18.49 -1.32
CA LEU A 12 -6.93 -18.78 -0.79
C LEU A 12 -6.97 -20.00 0.16
N PRO A 13 -6.27 -21.10 -0.17
CA PRO A 13 -6.15 -22.27 0.70
C PRO A 13 -5.59 -21.93 2.08
N HIS A 14 -6.07 -22.62 3.12
CA HIS A 14 -5.66 -22.33 4.50
C HIS A 14 -4.15 -22.50 4.74
N ASN A 15 -3.53 -23.50 4.11
CA ASN A 15 -2.10 -23.75 4.21
C ASN A 15 -1.25 -22.61 3.64
N LEU A 16 -1.71 -21.96 2.55
CA LEU A 16 -1.01 -20.84 1.94
C LEU A 16 -1.13 -19.53 2.73
N ARG A 17 -2.13 -19.41 3.61
CA ARG A 17 -2.27 -18.19 4.44
C ARG A 17 -1.05 -17.94 5.31
N SER A 18 -0.51 -18.99 5.93
CA SER A 18 0.67 -18.87 6.80
C SER A 18 1.92 -18.50 6.02
N GLU A 19 2.03 -19.00 4.79
CA GLU A 19 3.15 -18.68 3.89
C GLU A 19 3.09 -17.23 3.43
N LEU A 20 1.94 -16.79 2.92
CA LEU A 20 1.71 -15.42 2.44
C LEU A 20 1.66 -14.38 3.57
N LYS A 21 1.51 -14.81 4.83
CA LYS A 21 1.61 -13.92 5.99
C LYS A 21 3.06 -13.54 6.33
N LYS A 22 4.04 -14.30 5.85
CA LYS A 22 5.44 -13.95 6.06
C LYS A 22 5.76 -12.66 5.33
N PRO A 23 6.48 -11.71 5.95
CA PRO A 23 6.94 -10.52 5.25
C PRO A 23 7.71 -10.89 3.98
N LEU A 24 7.37 -10.25 2.86
CA LEU A 24 8.09 -10.43 1.59
C LEU A 24 9.42 -9.66 1.55
N GLY A 25 9.87 -9.10 2.68
CA GLY A 25 11.07 -8.28 2.78
C GLY A 25 11.38 -7.82 4.20
N LYS A 26 12.34 -6.91 4.32
CA LYS A 26 12.75 -6.31 5.60
C LYS A 26 11.57 -5.55 6.22
N LEU A 27 11.32 -5.81 7.50
CA LEU A 27 10.38 -5.04 8.29
C LEU A 27 11.11 -3.85 8.93
N TYR A 28 10.54 -2.67 8.81
CA TYR A 28 11.04 -1.45 9.43
C TYR A 28 10.15 -1.08 10.60
N PRO A 29 10.69 -1.04 11.83
CA PRO A 29 9.96 -0.57 13.00
C PRO A 29 9.49 0.89 12.82
N GLN A 30 8.29 1.21 13.30
CA GLN A 30 7.72 2.57 13.14
C GLN A 30 8.60 3.66 13.77
N ASN A 31 9.29 3.35 14.88
CA ASN A 31 10.14 4.29 15.59
C ASN A 31 11.51 4.53 14.91
N THR A 32 11.90 3.69 13.96
CA THR A 32 13.19 3.82 13.23
C THR A 32 12.99 4.02 11.74
N ILE A 33 11.73 3.97 11.27
CA ILE A 33 11.40 4.00 9.84
C ILE A 33 11.97 5.24 9.16
N ARG A 34 11.97 6.40 9.83
CA ARG A 34 12.50 7.64 9.27
C ARG A 34 13.99 7.51 8.96
N GLU A 35 14.80 7.14 9.94
CA GLU A 35 16.25 7.10 9.82
C GLU A 35 16.71 5.94 8.93
N GLU A 36 16.05 4.78 9.03
CA GLU A 36 16.38 3.61 8.21
C GLU A 36 16.04 3.82 6.74
N ILE A 37 14.85 4.35 6.43
CA ILE A 37 14.44 4.61 5.05
C ILE A 37 15.30 5.69 4.41
N HIS A 38 15.61 6.77 5.14
CA HIS A 38 16.47 7.83 4.60
C HIS A 38 17.87 7.33 4.23
N ARG A 39 18.42 6.41 5.04
CA ARG A 39 19.74 5.82 4.81
C ARG A 39 19.73 4.75 3.73
N GLU A 40 18.74 3.86 3.73
CA GLU A 40 18.75 2.61 2.96
C GLU A 40 17.94 2.69 1.66
N LEU A 41 16.89 3.51 1.60
CA LEU A 41 16.00 3.60 0.44
C LEU A 41 16.20 4.89 -0.36
N ILE A 42 16.41 6.04 0.29
CA ILE A 42 16.42 7.33 -0.44
C ILE A 42 17.73 7.59 -1.17
N LYS A 43 18.88 7.25 -0.59
CA LYS A 43 20.18 7.44 -1.27
C LYS A 43 20.35 6.60 -2.55
N PRO A 44 19.87 5.34 -2.62
CA PRO A 44 20.03 4.53 -3.83
C PRO A 44 18.81 4.46 -4.76
N ALA A 45 17.59 4.81 -4.32
CA ALA A 45 16.40 4.61 -5.16
C ALA A 45 16.10 5.81 -6.07
N GLU A 46 15.88 5.54 -7.35
CA GLU A 46 15.42 6.54 -8.33
C GLU A 46 13.93 6.87 -8.14
N LYS A 47 13.14 5.92 -7.64
CA LYS A 47 11.69 6.05 -7.41
C LYS A 47 11.24 5.35 -6.13
N ILE A 48 10.29 5.97 -5.42
CA ILE A 48 9.65 5.45 -4.22
C ILE A 48 8.17 5.20 -4.51
N ILE A 49 7.71 3.97 -4.26
CA ILE A 49 6.33 3.55 -4.46
C ILE A 49 5.78 3.02 -3.13
N THR A 50 4.56 3.45 -2.77
CA THR A 50 3.85 2.96 -1.58
C THR A 50 2.57 2.24 -1.95
N VAL A 51 2.25 1.19 -1.20
CA VAL A 51 1.00 0.43 -1.37
C VAL A 51 0.32 0.30 -0.01
N GLY A 52 -0.84 0.92 0.13
CA GLY A 52 -1.62 0.99 1.37
C GLY A 52 -1.55 2.36 2.05
N ASP A 53 -2.61 2.70 2.77
CA ASP A 53 -2.80 4.03 3.34
C ASP A 53 -1.80 4.35 4.48
N VAL A 54 -1.55 3.39 5.39
CA VAL A 54 -0.69 3.59 6.58
C VAL A 54 0.76 3.87 6.20
N ILE A 55 1.33 3.07 5.30
CA ILE A 55 2.73 3.24 4.89
C ILE A 55 2.91 4.53 4.11
N THR A 56 1.94 4.89 3.27
CA THR A 56 1.94 6.16 2.52
C THR A 56 1.98 7.34 3.48
N ARG A 57 1.09 7.37 4.48
CA ARG A 57 1.08 8.43 5.50
C ARG A 57 2.38 8.47 6.31
N ASN A 58 2.84 7.33 6.82
CA ASN A 58 4.06 7.27 7.62
C ASN A 58 5.27 7.81 6.86
N LEU A 59 5.36 7.59 5.54
CA LEU A 59 6.44 8.13 4.72
C LEU A 59 6.31 9.62 4.46
N LEU A 60 5.10 10.11 4.19
CA LEU A 60 4.86 11.54 4.03
C LEU A 60 5.19 12.32 5.31
N ASP A 61 4.82 11.78 6.48
CA ASP A 61 5.13 12.37 7.80
C ASP A 61 6.64 12.50 8.05
N THR A 62 7.46 11.73 7.33
CA THR A 62 8.94 11.80 7.42
C THR A 62 9.59 12.81 6.47
N GLY A 63 8.81 13.43 5.58
CA GLY A 63 9.29 14.37 4.55
C GLY A 63 9.84 13.67 3.30
N VAL A 64 9.51 12.39 3.08
CA VAL A 64 9.96 11.63 1.92
C VAL A 64 9.02 11.88 0.74
N THR A 65 9.59 12.29 -0.39
CA THR A 65 8.84 12.43 -1.64
C THR A 65 8.51 11.07 -2.23
N ILE A 66 7.22 10.76 -2.37
CA ILE A 66 6.71 9.53 -2.99
C ILE A 66 6.42 9.80 -4.47
N ASN A 67 6.80 8.88 -5.36
CA ASN A 67 6.52 9.01 -6.80
C ASN A 67 5.20 8.38 -7.22
N LEU A 68 4.76 7.33 -6.51
CA LEU A 68 3.48 6.68 -6.74
C LEU A 68 2.94 6.12 -5.42
N ALA A 69 1.70 6.49 -5.08
CA ALA A 69 0.98 5.92 -3.95
C ALA A 69 -0.25 5.16 -4.44
N VAL A 70 -0.37 3.90 -4.03
CA VAL A 70 -1.55 3.07 -4.28
C VAL A 70 -2.34 2.98 -2.99
N ILE A 71 -3.52 3.60 -2.97
CA ILE A 71 -4.37 3.72 -1.80
C ILE A 71 -5.75 3.12 -2.09
N ASP A 72 -6.35 2.45 -1.11
CA ASP A 72 -7.70 1.88 -1.22
C ASP A 72 -8.71 2.58 -0.29
N GLY A 73 -8.22 3.46 0.59
CA GLY A 73 -9.03 4.19 1.58
C GLY A 73 -9.65 3.28 2.65
N LYS A 74 -9.16 2.05 2.79
CA LYS A 74 -9.68 1.02 3.70
C LYS A 74 -8.54 0.40 4.49
N THR A 75 -8.32 0.90 5.70
CA THR A 75 -7.31 0.35 6.58
C THR A 75 -7.93 -0.42 7.76
N GLU A 76 -7.76 -1.74 7.77
CA GLU A 76 -8.31 -2.66 8.79
C GLU A 76 -9.82 -2.50 9.09
N ARG A 77 -10.33 -3.25 10.08
CA ARG A 77 -11.76 -3.35 10.44
C ARG A 77 -12.34 -2.07 11.07
N THR A 78 -11.58 -0.98 11.14
CA THR A 78 -11.98 0.28 11.77
C THR A 78 -11.87 1.40 10.76
N ARG A 79 -12.99 2.09 10.56
CA ARG A 79 -13.17 3.05 9.48
C ARG A 79 -12.37 4.33 9.74
N SER A 80 -11.62 4.74 8.71
CA SER A 80 -11.04 6.07 8.52
C SER A 80 -9.66 6.30 9.15
N ILE A 81 -8.64 6.21 8.30
CA ILE A 81 -7.50 7.13 8.42
C ILE A 81 -7.99 8.51 7.93
N PRO A 82 -7.55 9.63 8.53
CA PRO A 82 -7.74 10.95 7.93
C PRO A 82 -7.23 10.97 6.48
N PRO A 83 -7.77 11.87 5.63
CA PRO A 83 -7.30 12.04 4.26
C PRO A 83 -5.78 12.15 4.22
N ILE A 84 -5.15 11.45 3.28
CA ILE A 84 -3.72 11.57 3.04
C ILE A 84 -3.50 12.92 2.34
N ASP A 85 -2.79 13.81 3.02
CA ASP A 85 -2.43 15.11 2.48
C ASP A 85 -1.07 15.01 1.78
N PHE A 86 -1.09 15.15 0.46
CA PHE A 86 0.13 15.23 -0.34
C PHE A 86 0.52 16.71 -0.44
N GLN A 87 1.61 17.07 0.22
CA GLN A 87 2.10 18.45 0.27
C GLN A 87 2.54 18.99 -1.10
N GLU A 88 2.90 18.09 -2.03
CA GLU A 88 3.36 18.40 -3.37
C GLU A 88 2.24 18.23 -4.41
N ASP A 89 2.39 18.90 -5.55
CA ASP A 89 1.52 18.71 -6.71
C ASP A 89 1.49 17.24 -7.14
N HIS A 90 0.27 16.68 -7.21
CA HIS A 90 0.07 15.28 -7.56
C HIS A 90 -1.15 15.11 -8.47
N ARG A 91 -1.19 13.97 -9.16
CA ARG A 91 -2.32 13.57 -10.00
C ARG A 91 -2.98 12.35 -9.40
N VAL A 92 -4.31 12.39 -9.31
CA VAL A 92 -5.11 11.26 -8.83
C VAL A 92 -5.68 10.51 -10.03
N ALA A 93 -5.43 9.20 -10.08
CA ALA A 93 -6.06 8.29 -11.03
C ALA A 93 -6.89 7.27 -10.27
N SER A 94 -8.22 7.30 -10.45
CA SER A 94 -9.12 6.31 -9.88
C SER A 94 -9.15 5.07 -10.75
N VAL A 95 -8.92 3.90 -10.15
CA VAL A 95 -8.92 2.60 -10.84
C VAL A 95 -9.84 1.63 -10.12
N GLN A 96 -10.51 0.76 -10.87
CA GLN A 96 -11.22 -0.40 -10.32
C GLN A 96 -10.36 -1.64 -10.53
N ASN A 97 -10.08 -2.37 -9.45
CA ASN A 97 -9.54 -3.71 -9.53
C ASN A 97 -10.71 -4.70 -9.67
N PRO A 98 -11.02 -5.20 -10.88
CA PRO A 98 -12.10 -6.16 -11.04
C PRO A 98 -11.81 -7.43 -10.22
N PRO A 99 -12.85 -8.10 -9.69
CA PRO A 99 -12.65 -9.40 -9.05
C PRO A 99 -12.02 -10.38 -10.04
N ALA A 100 -11.00 -11.12 -9.59
CA ALA A 100 -10.37 -12.21 -10.32
C ALA A 100 -11.20 -13.48 -10.29
#